data_AF-A0A2E1LXZ0-F1
#
_entry.id   AF-A0A2E1LXZ0-F1
#
_cell.length_a   1.000
_cell.length_b   1.000
_cell.length_c   1.000
_cell.angle_alpha   90.00
_cell.angle_beta   90.00
_cell.angle_gamma   90.00
#
_symmetry.space_group_name_H-M   'P 1'
#
loop_
_entity.id
_entity.type
_entity.pdbx_description
1 polymer ?
#
loop_
_entity_poly.entity_id
_entity_poly.type
_entity_poly.pdbx_seq_one_letter_code
_entity_poly.pdbx_strand_id
1 'polypeptide(L)'
;AVLSAAGYHVHCPSADDRKRPLCCGRTFFSAGLLDEARVEAQRTLEALAPFVARGVPVVGLEPSCLLTLRDEYQALLPGEQADALSDNAFLFEEFLLREHQAGRLPLTLKPLPQKHALVHGHCHQKAFAVMGSVRQVLELIPELKVELIESSCCGMAGSFGYEAEHYDTSMAMANLSLIPAIAEANAETLIVADGTSCRSQIQHGSGREALHVARVLQMALDVQ
;
A
#
# COMPACT_ATOMS: atom_id res chain seq x y z
N ALA A 1 2.84 13.61 -7.47
CA ALA A 1 2.59 13.60 -8.92
C ALA A 1 1.14 13.25 -9.22
N VAL A 2 0.69 12.00 -9.04
CA VAL A 2 -0.70 11.58 -9.36
C VAL A 2 -1.75 12.43 -8.61
N LEU A 3 -1.66 12.53 -7.27
CA LEU A 3 -2.59 13.36 -6.49
C LEU A 3 -2.57 14.83 -6.92
N SER A 4 -1.39 15.38 -7.19
CA SER A 4 -1.22 16.76 -7.65
C SER A 4 -1.83 17.00 -9.04
N ALA A 5 -1.69 16.03 -9.96
CA ALA A 5 -2.30 16.07 -11.28
C ALA A 5 -3.84 15.98 -11.18
N ALA A 6 -4.35 15.28 -10.17
CA ALA A 6 -5.77 15.25 -9.82
C ALA A 6 -6.24 16.50 -9.02
N GLY A 7 -5.42 17.55 -8.90
CA GLY A 7 -5.79 18.79 -8.22
C GLY A 7 -5.68 18.77 -6.70
N TYR A 8 -5.16 17.71 -6.09
CA TYR A 8 -4.99 17.62 -4.64
C TYR A 8 -3.65 18.21 -4.18
N HIS A 9 -3.70 18.95 -3.07
CA HIS A 9 -2.51 19.37 -2.35
C HIS A 9 -2.12 18.30 -1.31
N VAL A 10 -0.86 17.85 -1.35
CA VAL A 10 -0.37 16.79 -0.47
C VAL A 10 0.41 17.40 0.68
N HIS A 11 -0.02 17.09 1.90
CA HIS A 11 0.72 17.40 3.11
C HIS A 11 1.44 16.15 3.60
N CYS A 12 2.77 16.23 3.77
CA CYS A 12 3.53 15.18 4.42
C CYS A 12 3.57 15.46 5.93
N PRO A 13 2.95 14.62 6.77
CA PRO A 13 2.97 14.82 8.22
C PRO A 13 4.39 14.63 8.77
N SER A 14 4.71 15.38 9.82
CA SER A 14 5.98 15.27 10.56
C SER A 14 5.69 15.26 12.06
N ALA A 15 6.49 14.52 12.83
CA ALA A 15 6.41 14.58 14.29
C ALA A 15 6.70 16.02 14.79
N ASP A 16 6.02 16.40 15.88
CA ASP A 16 6.17 17.73 16.50
C ASP A 16 7.61 18.02 16.92
N ASP A 17 8.32 17.01 17.43
CA ASP A 17 9.72 17.12 17.84
C ASP A 17 10.70 17.19 16.65
N ARG A 18 10.25 16.83 15.44
CA ARG A 18 11.03 16.69 14.20
C ARG A 18 12.35 15.92 14.34
N LYS A 19 12.52 15.10 15.39
CA LYS A 19 13.78 14.40 15.66
C LYS A 19 13.96 13.17 14.77
N ARG A 20 12.86 12.47 14.50
CA ARG A 20 12.83 11.27 13.65
C ARG A 20 11.49 11.13 12.92
N PRO A 21 11.45 10.43 11.78
CA PRO A 21 10.21 10.18 11.04
C PRO A 21 9.11 9.53 11.90
N LEU A 22 7.86 9.72 11.46
CA LEU A 22 6.72 8.98 12.01
C LEU A 22 6.80 7.52 11.56
N CYS A 23 6.34 6.62 12.43
CA CYS A 23 6.25 5.20 12.17
C CYS A 23 4.85 4.72 12.57
N CYS A 24 4.26 3.82 11.79
CA CYS A 24 2.98 3.22 12.11
C CYS A 24 3.04 2.32 13.36
N GLY A 25 4.24 1.87 13.79
CA GLY A 25 4.41 0.96 14.93
C GLY A 25 4.23 -0.52 14.58
N ARG A 26 3.90 -0.86 13.32
CA ARG A 26 3.60 -2.23 12.90
C ARG A 26 4.72 -3.23 13.23
N THR A 27 5.97 -2.86 13.00
CA THR A 27 7.12 -3.75 13.27
C THR A 27 7.21 -4.14 14.75
N PHE A 28 7.04 -3.17 15.66
CA PHE A 28 7.01 -3.43 17.10
C PHE A 28 5.82 -4.32 17.47
N PHE A 29 4.64 -4.02 16.91
CA PHE A 29 3.44 -4.79 17.15
C PHE A 29 3.61 -6.27 16.75
N SER A 30 4.13 -6.53 15.54
CA SER A 30 4.37 -7.90 15.08
C SER A 30 5.42 -8.67 15.89
N ALA A 31 6.33 -7.96 16.56
CA ALA A 31 7.36 -8.56 17.42
C ALA A 31 6.87 -8.75 18.87
N GLY A 32 5.62 -8.39 19.20
CA GLY A 32 5.09 -8.43 20.57
C GLY A 32 5.58 -7.29 21.47
N LEU A 33 6.26 -6.29 20.92
CA LEU A 33 6.77 -5.10 21.60
C LEU A 33 5.68 -4.04 21.70
N LEU A 34 4.63 -4.33 22.47
CA LEU A 34 3.39 -3.54 22.48
C LEU A 34 3.57 -2.14 23.09
N ASP A 35 4.49 -1.96 24.03
CA ASP A 35 4.74 -0.65 24.64
C ASP A 35 5.42 0.29 23.65
N GLU A 36 6.39 -0.21 22.89
CA GLU A 36 7.04 0.50 21.80
C GLU A 36 6.07 0.79 20.65
N ALA A 37 5.20 -0.18 20.31
CA ALA A 37 4.15 0.02 19.32
C ALA A 37 3.20 1.15 19.75
N ARG A 38 2.81 1.19 21.03
CA ARG A 38 1.95 2.25 21.59
C ARG A 38 2.63 3.62 21.53
N VAL A 39 3.93 3.71 21.79
CA VAL A 39 4.69 4.96 21.66
C VAL A 39 4.66 5.47 20.22
N GLU A 40 4.90 4.62 19.22
CA GLU A 40 4.83 5.04 17.81
C GLU A 40 3.41 5.42 17.39
N ALA A 41 2.41 4.64 17.84
CA ALA A 41 1.02 4.92 17.57
C ALA A 41 0.60 6.30 18.10
N GLN A 42 1.01 6.64 19.33
CA GLN A 42 0.67 7.91 19.96
C GLN A 42 1.29 9.08 19.19
N ARG A 43 2.58 8.97 18.84
CA ARG A 43 3.29 10.01 18.06
C ARG A 43 2.64 10.25 16.70
N THR A 44 2.23 9.17 16.02
CA THR A 44 1.59 9.27 14.71
C THR A 44 0.17 9.81 14.82
N LEU A 45 -0.60 9.37 15.83
CA LEU A 45 -1.94 9.87 16.10
C LEU A 45 -1.93 11.38 16.39
N GLU A 46 -1.03 11.85 17.26
CA GLU A 46 -0.89 13.27 17.60
C GLU A 46 -0.57 14.13 16.36
N ALA A 47 0.33 13.67 15.50
CA ALA A 47 0.71 14.39 14.28
C ALA A 47 -0.43 14.44 13.23
N LEU A 48 -1.30 13.41 13.20
CA LEU A 48 -2.38 13.30 12.23
C LEU A 48 -3.71 13.90 12.73
N ALA A 49 -3.95 13.91 14.04
CA ALA A 49 -5.22 14.33 14.64
C ALA A 49 -5.68 15.73 14.19
N PRO A 50 -4.80 16.77 14.05
CA PRO A 50 -5.23 18.07 13.54
C PRO A 50 -5.76 18.03 12.10
N PHE A 51 -5.24 17.13 11.26
CA PHE A 51 -5.69 16.96 9.88
C PHE A 51 -7.03 16.22 9.83
N VAL A 52 -7.14 15.13 10.60
CA VAL A 52 -8.37 14.35 10.75
C VAL A 52 -9.52 15.21 11.27
N ALA A 53 -9.28 16.05 12.28
CA ALA A 53 -10.29 16.96 12.83
C ALA A 53 -10.82 17.99 11.80
N ARG A 54 -10.06 18.25 10.73
CA ARG A 54 -10.48 19.11 9.60
C ARG A 54 -11.08 18.31 8.43
N GLY A 55 -11.28 17.00 8.59
CA GLY A 55 -11.77 16.11 7.53
C GLY A 55 -10.76 15.87 6.40
N VAL A 56 -9.46 16.10 6.62
CA VAL A 56 -8.42 15.86 5.61
C VAL A 56 -8.10 14.37 5.59
N PRO A 57 -8.29 13.65 4.47
CA PRO A 57 -8.03 12.22 4.40
C PRO A 57 -6.56 11.86 4.64
N VAL A 58 -6.30 10.82 5.43
CA VAL A 58 -4.97 10.23 5.60
C VAL A 58 -4.79 9.16 4.55
N VAL A 59 -3.85 9.37 3.63
CA VAL A 59 -3.61 8.45 2.50
C VAL A 59 -2.29 7.72 2.66
N GLY A 60 -2.33 6.39 2.69
CA GLY A 60 -1.17 5.52 2.85
C GLY A 60 -0.81 4.73 1.59
N LEU A 61 0.49 4.58 1.36
CA LEU A 61 1.05 3.78 0.24
C LEU A 61 1.34 2.33 0.65
N GLU A 62 1.85 2.14 1.87
CA GLU A 62 2.22 0.81 2.37
C GLU A 62 1.02 0.18 3.11
N PRO A 63 0.46 -0.94 2.60
CA PRO A 63 -0.74 -1.52 3.18
C PRO A 63 -0.60 -1.96 4.63
N SER A 64 0.52 -2.58 4.98
CA SER A 64 0.77 -3.00 6.35
C SER A 64 0.80 -1.83 7.32
N CYS A 65 1.40 -0.70 6.92
CA CYS A 65 1.45 0.50 7.73
C CYS A 65 0.08 1.15 7.90
N LEU A 66 -0.63 1.42 6.80
CA LEU A 66 -1.90 2.15 6.90
C LEU A 66 -2.97 1.32 7.61
N LEU A 67 -3.09 0.02 7.30
CA LEU A 67 -4.12 -0.81 7.91
C LEU A 67 -3.87 -0.99 9.43
N THR A 68 -2.63 -0.78 9.90
CA THR A 68 -2.32 -0.66 11.34
C THR A 68 -3.02 0.53 12.00
N LEU A 69 -3.22 1.64 11.29
CA LEU A 69 -3.96 2.79 11.81
C LEU A 69 -5.46 2.52 11.90
N ARG A 70 -5.99 1.58 11.09
CA ARG A 70 -7.42 1.27 11.05
C ARG A 70 -7.85 0.26 12.12
N ASP A 71 -6.99 -0.68 12.46
CA ASP A 71 -7.34 -1.78 13.36
C ASP A 71 -6.53 -1.70 14.66
N GLU A 72 -5.21 -1.87 14.60
CA GLU A 72 -4.38 -1.93 15.80
C GLU A 72 -4.37 -0.64 16.64
N TYR A 73 -4.57 0.55 16.04
CA TYR A 73 -4.60 1.81 16.81
C TYR A 73 -5.79 1.88 17.77
N GLN A 74 -6.95 1.36 17.38
CA GLN A 74 -8.14 1.32 18.23
C GLN A 74 -7.91 0.43 19.46
N ALA A 75 -7.12 -0.64 19.31
CA ALA A 75 -6.75 -1.52 20.41
C ALA A 75 -5.63 -0.94 21.29
N LEU A 76 -4.62 -0.29 20.68
CA LEU A 76 -3.46 0.26 21.41
C LEU A 76 -3.78 1.56 22.15
N LEU A 77 -4.63 2.40 21.58
CA LEU A 77 -5.00 3.74 22.03
C LEU A 77 -6.52 3.97 21.95
N PRO A 78 -7.33 3.26 22.77
CA PRO A 78 -8.79 3.38 22.68
C PRO A 78 -9.26 4.82 22.92
N GLY A 79 -10.11 5.34 22.04
CA GLY A 79 -10.72 6.66 22.16
C GLY A 79 -11.09 7.31 20.83
N GLU A 80 -11.86 8.39 20.90
CA GLU A 80 -12.46 9.06 19.73
C GLU A 80 -11.45 9.50 18.67
N GLN A 81 -10.22 9.85 19.07
CA GLN A 81 -9.18 10.24 18.13
C GLN A 81 -8.70 9.08 17.26
N ALA A 82 -8.53 7.88 17.84
CA ALA A 82 -8.13 6.69 17.10
C ALA A 82 -9.27 6.24 16.16
N ASP A 83 -10.52 6.30 16.62
CA ASP A 83 -11.70 5.99 15.80
C ASP A 83 -11.80 6.95 14.61
N ALA A 84 -11.69 8.26 14.86
CA ALA A 84 -11.73 9.27 13.80
C ALA A 84 -10.57 9.10 12.79
N LEU A 85 -9.38 8.70 13.25
CA LEU A 85 -8.27 8.40 12.35
C LEU A 85 -8.56 7.15 11.51
N SER A 86 -9.08 6.08 12.12
CA SER A 86 -9.45 4.84 11.43
C SER A 86 -10.45 5.09 10.30
N ASP A 87 -11.52 5.84 10.59
CA ASP A 87 -12.56 6.19 9.62
C ASP A 87 -12.05 7.07 8.46
N ASN A 88 -10.90 7.74 8.67
CA ASN A 88 -10.34 8.70 7.73
C ASN A 88 -9.00 8.25 7.11
N ALA A 89 -8.62 6.99 7.32
CA ALA A 89 -7.42 6.37 6.76
C ALA A 89 -7.75 5.53 5.52
N PHE A 90 -7.17 5.87 4.37
CA PHE A 90 -7.44 5.23 3.08
C PHE A 90 -6.16 4.78 2.41
N LEU A 91 -6.14 3.55 1.87
CA LEU A 91 -5.09 3.19 0.94
C LEU A 91 -5.18 4.13 -0.25
N PHE A 92 -4.05 4.38 -0.89
CA PHE A 92 -3.99 5.25 -2.06
C PHE A 92 -5.04 4.89 -3.12
N GLU A 93 -5.24 3.59 -3.36
CA GLU A 93 -6.21 3.07 -4.30
C GLU A 93 -7.65 3.23 -3.80
N GLU A 94 -7.91 3.03 -2.51
CA GLU A 94 -9.23 3.29 -1.91
C GLU A 94 -9.61 4.77 -2.03
N PHE A 95 -8.66 5.66 -1.75
CA PHE A 95 -8.87 7.10 -1.85
C PHE A 95 -9.18 7.51 -3.30
N LEU A 96 -8.35 7.09 -4.27
CA LEU A 96 -8.57 7.43 -5.67
C LEU A 96 -9.92 6.89 -6.18
N LEU A 97 -10.26 5.63 -5.85
CA LEU A 97 -11.52 5.05 -6.28
C LEU A 97 -12.72 5.81 -5.68
N ARG A 98 -12.66 6.14 -4.39
CA ARG A 98 -13.71 6.91 -3.71
C ARG A 98 -13.94 8.27 -4.36
N GLU A 99 -12.86 8.99 -4.64
CA GLU A 99 -12.94 10.31 -5.27
C GLU A 99 -13.38 10.21 -6.75
N HIS A 100 -12.98 9.17 -7.46
CA HIS A 100 -13.44 8.88 -8.82
C HIS A 100 -14.94 8.64 -8.88
N GLN A 101 -15.44 7.74 -8.03
CA GLN A 101 -16.88 7.42 -7.93
C GLN A 101 -17.72 8.62 -7.52
N ALA A 102 -17.14 9.54 -6.74
CA ALA A 102 -17.78 10.79 -6.35
C ALA A 102 -17.68 11.91 -7.40
N GLY A 103 -17.04 11.67 -8.55
CA GLY A 103 -16.82 12.68 -9.59
C GLY A 103 -15.86 13.80 -9.19
N ARG A 104 -15.02 13.57 -8.18
CA ARG A 104 -14.06 14.55 -7.63
C ARG A 104 -12.60 14.26 -7.97
N LEU A 105 -12.34 13.26 -8.81
CA LEU A 105 -11.00 12.92 -9.30
C LEU A 105 -10.82 13.41 -10.74
N PRO A 106 -10.43 14.69 -10.98
CA PRO A 106 -10.12 15.19 -12.31
C PRO A 106 -8.74 14.68 -12.76
N LEU A 107 -8.67 13.38 -13.06
CA LEU A 107 -7.45 12.68 -13.45
C LEU A 107 -7.61 12.11 -14.86
N THR A 108 -6.86 12.67 -15.80
CA THR A 108 -6.81 12.16 -17.19
C THR A 108 -5.62 11.23 -17.34
N LEU A 109 -5.88 9.99 -17.77
CA LEU A 109 -4.88 8.97 -18.00
C LEU A 109 -4.81 8.63 -19.49
N LYS A 110 -3.60 8.47 -20.03
CA LYS A 110 -3.35 7.99 -21.38
C LYS A 110 -3.02 6.50 -21.38
N PRO A 111 -3.21 5.79 -22.52
CA PRO A 111 -2.78 4.41 -22.65
C PRO A 111 -1.28 4.25 -22.39
N LEU A 112 -0.91 3.12 -21.80
CA LEU A 112 0.49 2.71 -21.66
C LEU A 112 0.95 1.87 -22.87
N PRO A 113 2.26 1.82 -23.14
CA PRO A 113 2.83 0.83 -24.07
C PRO A 113 2.52 -0.60 -23.64
N GLN A 114 2.61 -0.88 -22.34
CA GLN A 114 2.24 -2.17 -21.76
C GLN A 114 0.72 -2.33 -21.74
N LYS A 115 0.24 -3.45 -22.27
CA LYS A 115 -1.20 -3.75 -22.35
C LYS A 115 -1.72 -4.62 -21.21
N HIS A 116 -0.83 -5.21 -20.43
CA HIS A 116 -1.17 -6.15 -19.36
C HIS A 116 -0.48 -5.75 -18.06
N ALA A 117 -1.22 -5.80 -16.95
CA ALA A 117 -0.71 -5.68 -15.60
C ALA A 117 -1.13 -6.90 -14.78
N LEU A 118 -0.14 -7.56 -14.17
CA LEU A 118 -0.32 -8.69 -13.28
C LEU A 118 -0.04 -8.24 -11.84
N VAL A 119 -1.03 -8.36 -10.98
CA VAL A 119 -1.05 -7.70 -9.67
C VAL A 119 -0.96 -8.72 -8.54
N HIS A 120 0.08 -8.63 -7.72
CA HIS A 120 0.13 -9.34 -6.45
C HIS A 120 -0.52 -8.51 -5.34
N GLY A 121 -1.64 -9.00 -4.80
CA GLY A 121 -2.29 -8.38 -3.66
C GLY A 121 -1.54 -8.60 -2.35
N HIS A 122 -1.29 -7.53 -1.60
CA HIS A 122 -0.70 -7.62 -0.27
C HIS A 122 -1.60 -8.42 0.67
N CYS A 123 -1.02 -9.27 1.53
CA CYS A 123 -1.78 -10.02 2.53
C CYS A 123 -2.70 -9.15 3.41
N HIS A 124 -2.35 -7.89 3.72
CA HIS A 124 -3.22 -7.00 4.49
C HIS A 124 -4.36 -6.45 3.62
N GLN A 125 -4.11 -6.12 2.35
CA GLN A 125 -5.19 -5.74 1.41
C GLN A 125 -6.19 -6.89 1.22
N LYS A 126 -5.70 -8.13 1.16
CA LYS A 126 -6.54 -9.34 1.09
C LYS A 126 -7.35 -9.54 2.37
N ALA A 127 -6.71 -9.43 3.54
CA ALA A 127 -7.37 -9.59 4.84
C ALA A 127 -8.47 -8.55 5.08
N PHE A 128 -8.26 -7.30 4.65
CA PHE A 128 -9.25 -6.23 4.75
C PHE A 128 -10.24 -6.20 3.58
N ALA A 129 -10.16 -7.15 2.64
CA ALA A 129 -11.01 -7.22 1.45
C ALA A 129 -10.99 -5.95 0.56
N VAL A 130 -9.86 -5.23 0.51
CA VAL A 130 -9.70 -3.97 -0.23
C VAL A 130 -8.99 -4.13 -1.58
N MET A 131 -8.69 -5.35 -2.01
CA MET A 131 -8.08 -5.61 -3.33
C MET A 131 -8.90 -5.10 -4.52
N GLY A 132 -10.22 -4.95 -4.34
CA GLY A 132 -11.09 -4.40 -5.38
C GLY A 132 -10.72 -2.97 -5.78
N SER A 133 -10.20 -2.15 -4.87
CA SER A 133 -9.79 -0.77 -5.19
C SER A 133 -8.55 -0.74 -6.07
N VAL A 134 -7.56 -1.59 -5.77
CA VAL A 134 -6.32 -1.75 -6.56
C VAL A 134 -6.63 -2.04 -8.02
N ARG A 135 -7.47 -3.05 -8.26
CA ARG A 135 -7.86 -3.45 -9.61
C ARG A 135 -8.59 -2.31 -10.35
N GLN A 136 -9.64 -1.75 -9.74
CA GLN A 136 -10.47 -0.74 -10.39
C GLN A 136 -9.70 0.55 -10.70
N VAL A 137 -8.78 0.96 -9.84
CA VAL A 137 -7.94 2.14 -10.10
C VAL A 137 -6.98 1.91 -11.27
N LEU A 138 -6.39 0.71 -11.39
CA LEU A 138 -5.56 0.37 -12.55
C LEU A 138 -6.38 0.30 -13.84
N GLU A 139 -7.62 -0.19 -13.77
CA GLU A 139 -8.56 -0.26 -14.90
C GLU A 139 -9.02 1.14 -15.40
N LEU A 140 -8.71 2.22 -14.67
CA LEU A 140 -8.88 3.59 -15.17
C LEU A 140 -7.88 3.93 -16.28
N ILE A 141 -6.78 3.19 -16.40
CA ILE A 141 -5.80 3.37 -17.50
C ILE A 141 -6.41 2.78 -18.77
N PRO A 142 -6.60 3.57 -19.84
CA PRO A 142 -7.17 3.05 -21.08
C PRO A 142 -6.36 1.90 -21.65
N GLU A 143 -7.05 0.87 -22.14
CA GLU A 143 -6.48 -0.32 -22.80
C GLU A 143 -5.63 -1.24 -21.91
N LEU A 144 -5.50 -0.95 -20.61
CA LEU A 144 -4.74 -1.81 -19.70
C LEU A 144 -5.62 -2.96 -19.19
N LYS A 145 -5.25 -4.19 -19.54
CA LYS A 145 -5.84 -5.40 -18.95
C LYS A 145 -5.20 -5.69 -17.61
N VAL A 146 -6.01 -5.72 -16.55
CA VAL A 146 -5.55 -5.98 -15.17
C VAL A 146 -5.96 -7.37 -14.73
N GLU A 147 -5.00 -8.17 -14.28
CA GLU A 147 -5.20 -9.53 -13.77
C GLU A 147 -4.59 -9.64 -12.37
N LEU A 148 -5.30 -10.29 -11.44
CA LEU A 148 -4.78 -10.55 -10.10
C LEU A 148 -4.06 -11.90 -10.10
N ILE A 149 -2.92 -11.96 -9.42
CA ILE A 149 -2.26 -13.23 -9.10
C ILE A 149 -3.00 -13.86 -7.93
N GLU A 150 -3.56 -15.04 -8.17
CA GLU A 150 -4.11 -15.91 -7.13
C GLU A 150 -2.98 -16.52 -6.29
N SER A 151 -2.49 -15.73 -5.34
CA SER A 151 -1.44 -16.12 -4.40
C SER A 151 -1.84 -15.79 -2.96
N SER A 152 -1.16 -16.40 -1.99
CA SER A 152 -1.34 -16.05 -0.58
C SER A 152 -0.45 -14.83 -0.20
N CYS A 153 0.53 -15.02 0.67
CA CYS A 153 1.54 -14.03 1.05
C CYS A 153 2.75 -14.07 0.09
N CYS A 154 3.52 -12.99 0.03
CA CYS A 154 4.80 -13.00 -0.68
C CYS A 154 5.88 -13.83 0.06
N GLY A 155 5.74 -14.08 1.36
CA GLY A 155 6.72 -14.80 2.19
C GLY A 155 7.52 -13.89 3.16
N MET A 156 7.52 -12.58 2.94
CA MET A 156 8.37 -11.68 3.73
C MET A 156 7.90 -11.38 5.15
N ALA A 157 6.58 -11.22 5.34
CA ALA A 157 5.97 -10.88 6.63
C ALA A 157 6.75 -9.85 7.48
N GLY A 158 7.17 -8.73 6.87
CA GLY A 158 8.05 -7.75 7.53
C GLY A 158 9.52 -8.15 7.42
N SER A 159 10.20 -8.33 8.56
CA SER A 159 11.61 -8.76 8.61
C SER A 159 11.80 -10.27 8.50
N PHE A 160 10.74 -11.06 8.71
CA PHE A 160 10.81 -12.52 8.76
C PHE A 160 11.58 -13.11 7.57
N GLY A 161 11.25 -12.70 6.33
CA GLY A 161 11.93 -13.22 5.14
C GLY A 161 13.40 -12.79 4.96
N TYR A 162 13.90 -11.85 5.77
CA TYR A 162 15.32 -11.46 5.79
C TYR A 162 16.14 -12.24 6.83
N GLU A 163 15.48 -12.89 7.80
CA GLU A 163 16.15 -13.65 8.84
C GLU A 163 16.70 -14.95 8.26
N ALA A 164 17.96 -15.27 8.55
CA ALA A 164 18.67 -16.40 7.91
C ALA A 164 17.96 -17.73 8.19
N GLU A 165 17.38 -17.86 9.38
CA GLU A 165 16.62 -19.03 9.84
C GLU A 165 15.29 -19.20 9.10
N HIS A 166 14.76 -18.13 8.51
CA HIS A 166 13.44 -18.09 7.87
C HIS A 166 13.52 -17.97 6.34
N TYR A 167 14.71 -17.77 5.79
CA TYR A 167 14.93 -17.57 4.35
C TYR A 167 14.29 -18.65 3.49
N ASP A 168 14.60 -19.92 3.76
CA ASP A 168 14.07 -21.05 2.97
C ASP A 168 12.54 -21.13 3.04
N THR A 169 11.96 -20.81 4.19
CA THR A 169 10.51 -20.77 4.38
C THR A 169 9.86 -19.63 3.60
N SER A 170 10.43 -18.42 3.67
CA SER A 170 9.99 -17.26 2.90
C SER A 170 10.01 -17.55 1.39
N MET A 171 11.12 -18.11 0.90
CA MET A 171 11.26 -18.49 -0.51
C MET A 171 10.28 -19.61 -0.90
N ALA A 172 10.08 -20.61 -0.06
CA ALA A 172 9.09 -21.67 -0.31
C ALA A 172 7.69 -21.07 -0.46
N MET A 173 7.28 -20.15 0.42
CA MET A 173 5.99 -19.47 0.33
C MET A 173 5.84 -18.67 -0.97
N ALA A 174 6.86 -17.90 -1.36
CA ALA A 174 6.84 -17.14 -2.61
C ALA A 174 6.71 -18.05 -3.85
N ASN A 175 7.38 -19.20 -3.83
CA ASN A 175 7.41 -20.17 -4.92
C ASN A 175 6.16 -21.05 -5.03
N LEU A 176 5.20 -20.97 -4.09
CA LEU A 176 3.93 -21.70 -4.20
C LEU A 176 3.08 -21.24 -5.39
N SER A 177 3.10 -19.93 -5.69
CA SER A 177 2.21 -19.34 -6.72
C SER A 177 2.72 -18.01 -7.25
N LEU A 178 3.26 -17.15 -6.39
CA LEU A 178 3.67 -15.79 -6.78
C LEU A 178 4.80 -15.79 -7.80
N ILE A 179 5.93 -16.43 -7.48
CA ILE A 179 7.09 -16.44 -8.38
C ILE A 179 6.80 -17.20 -9.68
N PRO A 180 6.16 -18.40 -9.67
CA PRO A 180 5.75 -19.07 -10.91
C PRO A 180 4.88 -18.23 -11.82
N ALA A 181 3.83 -17.57 -11.29
CA ALA A 181 2.95 -16.72 -12.10
C ALA A 181 3.70 -15.55 -12.74
N ILE A 182 4.68 -14.97 -12.05
CA ILE A 182 5.53 -13.90 -12.60
C ILE A 182 6.49 -14.43 -13.66
N ALA A 183 7.04 -15.64 -13.48
CA ALA A 183 7.95 -16.26 -14.43
C ALA A 183 7.26 -16.64 -15.75
N GLU A 184 5.98 -17.01 -15.69
CA GLU A 184 5.15 -17.32 -16.87
C GLU A 184 4.66 -16.07 -17.60
N ALA A 185 4.64 -14.91 -16.94
CA ALA A 185 4.17 -13.67 -17.52
C ALA A 185 5.13 -13.15 -18.60
N ASN A 186 4.58 -12.63 -19.69
CA ASN A 186 5.33 -11.95 -20.75
C ASN A 186 6.28 -10.88 -20.16
N ALA A 187 7.46 -10.71 -20.78
CA ALA A 187 8.46 -9.74 -20.38
C ALA A 187 7.93 -8.29 -20.34
N GLU A 188 6.96 -7.96 -21.20
CA GLU A 188 6.33 -6.64 -21.28
C GLU A 188 5.20 -6.44 -20.26
N THR A 189 4.74 -7.50 -19.59
CA THR A 189 3.70 -7.40 -18.56
C THR A 189 4.21 -6.59 -17.37
N LEU A 190 3.42 -5.61 -16.93
CA LEU A 190 3.70 -4.88 -15.69
C LEU A 190 3.45 -5.80 -14.51
N ILE A 191 4.43 -5.93 -13.62
CA ILE A 191 4.23 -6.59 -12.32
C ILE A 191 3.91 -5.51 -11.30
N VAL A 192 2.82 -5.66 -10.55
CA VAL A 192 2.34 -4.63 -9.61
C VAL A 192 2.20 -5.21 -8.21
N ALA A 193 2.74 -4.49 -7.22
CA ALA A 193 2.58 -4.79 -5.80
C ALA A 193 2.78 -3.52 -4.94
N ASP A 194 1.83 -3.22 -4.06
CA ASP A 194 1.87 -2.01 -3.22
C ASP A 194 2.74 -2.18 -1.96
N GLY A 195 2.90 -3.42 -1.49
CA GLY A 195 3.80 -3.74 -0.37
C GLY A 195 5.27 -3.61 -0.71
N THR A 196 6.01 -2.90 0.12
CA THR A 196 7.46 -2.69 -0.02
C THR A 196 8.22 -4.02 0.06
N SER A 197 7.90 -4.83 1.07
CA SER A 197 8.50 -6.17 1.20
C SER A 197 8.07 -7.10 0.06
N CYS A 198 6.82 -6.98 -0.41
CA CYS A 198 6.33 -7.75 -1.57
C CYS A 198 7.17 -7.44 -2.83
N ARG A 199 7.44 -6.16 -3.12
CA ARG A 199 8.29 -5.78 -4.25
C ARG A 199 9.72 -6.32 -4.11
N SER A 200 10.32 -6.23 -2.92
CA SER A 200 11.65 -6.78 -2.66
C SER A 200 11.71 -8.29 -2.90
N GLN A 201 10.70 -9.03 -2.43
CA GLN A 201 10.61 -10.48 -2.61
C GLN A 201 10.41 -10.88 -4.06
N ILE A 202 9.59 -10.13 -4.81
CA ILE A 202 9.40 -10.35 -6.24
C ILE A 202 10.73 -10.14 -6.98
N GLN A 203 11.43 -9.05 -6.70
CA GLN A 203 12.73 -8.77 -7.29
C GLN A 203 13.76 -9.86 -6.96
N HIS A 204 13.79 -10.31 -5.71
CA HIS A 204 14.71 -11.36 -5.28
C HIS A 204 14.38 -12.71 -5.90
N GLY A 205 13.12 -13.14 -5.84
CA GLY A 205 12.71 -14.48 -6.26
C GLY A 205 12.55 -14.67 -7.76
N SER A 206 12.24 -13.61 -8.52
CA SER A 206 11.99 -13.70 -9.97
C SER A 206 12.93 -12.87 -10.84
N GLY A 207 13.70 -11.95 -10.26
CA GLY A 207 14.50 -10.98 -11.01
C GLY A 207 13.70 -9.87 -11.69
N ARG A 208 12.36 -9.92 -11.66
CA ARG A 208 11.47 -8.88 -12.21
C ARG A 208 11.26 -7.76 -11.22
N GLU A 209 11.24 -6.53 -11.70
CA GLU A 209 10.85 -5.37 -10.89
C GLU A 209 9.32 -5.28 -10.81
N ALA A 210 8.79 -5.20 -9.60
CA ALA A 210 7.38 -4.89 -9.35
C ALA A 210 7.22 -3.39 -9.03
N LEU A 211 6.17 -2.78 -9.57
CA LEU A 211 5.84 -1.37 -9.35
C LEU A 211 4.68 -1.23 -8.36
N HIS A 212 4.66 -0.14 -7.59
CA HIS A 212 3.45 0.26 -6.88
C HIS A 212 2.44 0.86 -7.86
N VAL A 213 1.14 0.67 -7.65
CA VAL A 213 0.06 1.33 -8.42
C VAL A 213 0.30 2.82 -8.66
N ALA A 214 0.75 3.57 -7.66
CA ALA A 214 1.05 5.00 -7.80
C ALA A 214 2.07 5.30 -8.91
N ARG A 215 3.03 4.40 -9.15
CA ARG A 215 4.03 4.53 -10.23
C ARG A 215 3.44 4.18 -11.59
N VAL A 216 2.58 3.17 -11.65
CA VAL A 216 1.88 2.79 -12.88
C VAL A 216 0.96 3.93 -13.34
N LEU A 217 0.17 4.50 -12.43
CA LEU A 217 -0.65 5.68 -12.71
C LEU A 217 0.20 6.89 -13.13
N GLN A 218 1.36 7.09 -12.49
CA GLN A 218 2.26 8.17 -12.87
C GLN A 218 2.74 8.06 -14.32
N MET A 219 3.06 6.84 -14.79
CA MET A 219 3.44 6.59 -16.18
C MET A 219 2.31 6.92 -17.16
N ALA A 220 1.06 6.73 -16.70
CA ALA A 220 -0.14 6.98 -17.47
C ALA A 220 -0.65 8.42 -17.38
N LEU A 221 0.01 9.33 -16.63
CA LEU A 221 -0.42 10.72 -16.57
C LEU A 221 -0.31 11.37 -17.96
N ASP A 222 -1.41 11.99 -18.40
CA ASP A 222 -1.40 12.89 -19.53
C ASP A 222 -1.13 14.32 -19.03
N VAL A 223 0.15 14.62 -18.81
CA VAL A 223 0.59 15.95 -18.41
C VAL A 223 0.68 16.80 -19.69
N GLN A 224 -0.44 17.42 -20.08
CA GLN A 224 -0.43 18.52 -21.05
C GLN A 224 0.16 19.78 -20.43
#